data_AF-A0A4R6BBQ4-F1
#
_entry.id   AF-A0A4R6BBQ4-F1
#
_cell.length_a   1.000
_cell.length_b   1.000
_cell.length_c   1.000
_cell.angle_alpha   90.00
_cell.angle_beta   90.00
_cell.angle_gamma   90.00
#
_symmetry.space_group_name_H-M   'P 1'
#
loop_
_entity.id
_entity.type
_entity.pdbx_description
1 polymer ?
#
loop_
_entity_poly.entity_id
_entity_poly.type
_entity_poly.pdbx_seq_one_letter_code
_entity_poly.pdbx_strand_id
1 'polypeptide(L)'
;MLEQHLTELEQLKFRRGLRVIMKNLLISATIYLSSYLLGIFFHVLVAHGCYFMIRYFSFGAHLKNFWLCFVQSWLTFVGVPFLLVYKLDLRLLIPGLLAAAAICWLGPQPTRAQPIHAYMLEPLKLKVRVTVGILLLVSLIIPDGYRLMMYYGIIVQALTLVITYMRRN
;
A
#
# COMPACT_ATOMS: atom_id res chain seq x y z
N MET A 1 29.82 -11.17 -27.43
CA MET A 1 29.67 -11.64 -26.03
C MET A 1 28.96 -10.61 -25.14
N LEU A 2 29.36 -9.34 -25.15
CA LEU A 2 28.73 -8.29 -24.32
C LEU A 2 27.27 -7.95 -24.73
N GLU A 3 26.97 -7.92 -26.03
CA GLU A 3 25.62 -7.68 -26.55
C GLU A 3 24.62 -8.81 -26.22
N GLN A 4 25.08 -10.06 -26.24
CA GLN A 4 24.25 -11.23 -25.87
C GLN A 4 23.88 -11.18 -24.38
N HIS A 5 24.83 -10.82 -23.50
CA HIS A 5 24.54 -10.64 -22.07
C HIS A 5 23.57 -9.49 -21.78
N LEU A 6 23.67 -8.37 -22.51
CA LEU A 6 22.73 -7.26 -22.36
C LEU A 6 21.30 -7.71 -22.72
N THR A 7 21.17 -8.44 -23.83
CA THR A 7 19.89 -8.95 -24.33
C THR A 7 19.24 -9.92 -23.34
N GLU A 8 20.00 -10.83 -22.72
CA GLU A 8 19.47 -11.74 -21.70
C GLU A 8 18.98 -11.01 -20.44
N LEU A 9 19.74 -10.02 -19.96
CA LEU A 9 19.35 -9.20 -18.81
C LEU A 9 18.07 -8.43 -19.05
N GLU A 10 17.88 -7.88 -20.26
CA GLU A 10 16.67 -7.19 -20.66
C GLU A 10 15.45 -8.13 -20.69
N GLN A 11 15.60 -9.33 -21.26
CA GLN A 11 14.56 -10.35 -21.25
C GLN A 11 14.16 -10.76 -19.82
N LEU A 12 15.13 -10.92 -18.92
CA LEU A 12 14.88 -11.23 -17.51
C LEU A 12 14.15 -10.11 -16.79
N LYS A 13 14.53 -8.85 -17.02
CA LYS A 13 13.83 -7.67 -16.47
C LYS A 13 12.38 -7.62 -16.97
N PHE A 14 12.17 -7.82 -18.27
CA PHE A 14 10.83 -7.81 -18.88
C PHE A 14 9.92 -8.90 -18.31
N ARG A 15 10.40 -10.15 -18.29
CA ARG A 15 9.65 -11.29 -17.70
C ARG A 15 9.33 -11.05 -16.23
N ARG A 16 10.26 -10.46 -15.47
CA ARG A 16 10.02 -10.10 -14.06
C ARG A 16 8.95 -9.01 -13.93
N GLY A 17 9.00 -7.96 -14.77
CA GLY A 17 8.00 -6.90 -14.81
C GLY A 17 6.60 -7.45 -15.08
N LEU A 18 6.44 -8.24 -16.13
CA LEU A 18 5.17 -8.89 -16.47
C LEU A 18 4.64 -9.77 -15.34
N ARG A 19 5.50 -10.56 -14.70
CA ARG A 19 5.11 -11.42 -13.58
C ARG A 19 4.57 -10.61 -12.40
N VAL A 20 5.18 -9.46 -12.08
CA VAL A 20 4.71 -8.57 -11.01
C VAL A 20 3.37 -7.94 -11.37
N ILE A 21 3.20 -7.48 -12.61
CA ILE A 21 1.95 -6.89 -13.10
C ILE A 21 0.82 -7.91 -13.03
N MET A 22 1.01 -9.10 -13.61
CA MET A 22 -0.01 -10.16 -13.60
C MET A 22 -0.41 -10.57 -12.18
N LYS A 23 0.58 -10.71 -11.29
CA LYS A 23 0.34 -11.02 -9.86
C LYS A 23 -0.55 -9.96 -9.19
N ASN A 24 -0.21 -8.69 -9.35
CA ASN A 24 -0.95 -7.60 -8.71
C ASN A 24 -2.35 -7.41 -9.34
N LEU A 25 -2.48 -7.64 -10.64
CA LEU A 25 -3.76 -7.60 -11.35
C LEU A 25 -4.70 -8.68 -10.82
N LEU A 26 -4.22 -9.91 -10.66
CA LEU A 26 -5.00 -11.02 -10.09
C LEU A 26 -5.44 -10.72 -8.65
N ILE A 27 -4.51 -10.28 -7.78
CA ILE A 27 -4.84 -9.92 -6.40
C ILE A 27 -5.90 -8.81 -6.36
N SER A 28 -5.72 -7.76 -7.16
CA SER A 28 -6.64 -6.61 -7.20
C SER A 28 -8.01 -7.00 -7.74
N ALA A 29 -8.06 -7.82 -8.80
CA ALA A 29 -9.31 -8.33 -9.35
C ALA A 29 -10.08 -9.14 -8.31
N THR A 30 -9.41 -10.03 -7.58
CA THR A 30 -10.05 -10.81 -6.51
C THR A 30 -10.58 -9.91 -5.39
N ILE A 31 -9.80 -8.93 -4.93
CA ILE A 31 -10.23 -7.99 -3.88
C ILE A 31 -11.49 -7.23 -4.32
N TYR A 32 -11.47 -6.66 -5.53
CA TYR A 32 -12.58 -5.87 -6.03
C TYR A 32 -13.84 -6.69 -6.30
N LEU A 33 -13.73 -7.86 -6.95
CA LEU A 33 -14.88 -8.76 -7.11
C LEU A 33 -15.45 -9.18 -5.75
N SER A 34 -14.60 -9.59 -4.81
CA SER A 34 -15.06 -10.00 -3.47
C SER A 34 -15.77 -8.86 -2.74
N SER A 35 -15.20 -7.65 -2.78
CA SER A 35 -15.79 -6.47 -2.13
C SER A 35 -17.11 -6.04 -2.76
N TYR A 36 -17.27 -6.24 -4.08
CA TYR A 36 -18.51 -5.98 -4.79
C TYR A 36 -19.62 -6.95 -4.36
N LEU A 37 -19.32 -8.25 -4.29
CA LEU A 37 -20.26 -9.27 -3.81
C LEU A 37 -20.70 -9.05 -2.36
N LEU A 38 -19.85 -8.47 -1.52
CA LEU A 38 -20.14 -8.15 -0.12
C LEU A 38 -20.77 -6.76 0.09
N GLY A 39 -21.02 -6.00 -0.98
CA GLY A 39 -21.64 -4.67 -0.92
C GLY A 39 -20.76 -3.57 -0.31
N ILE A 40 -19.45 -3.81 -0.16
CA ILE A 40 -18.50 -2.86 0.47
C ILE A 40 -17.51 -2.26 -0.54
N PHE A 41 -17.77 -2.39 -1.83
CA PHE A 41 -16.86 -2.00 -2.92
C PHE A 41 -16.27 -0.59 -2.75
N PHE A 42 -17.11 0.42 -2.53
CA PHE A 42 -16.63 1.81 -2.38
C PHE A 42 -15.79 2.02 -1.11
N HIS A 43 -16.12 1.34 -0.01
CA HIS A 43 -15.32 1.39 1.22
C HIS A 43 -13.93 0.81 0.99
N VAL A 44 -13.86 -0.34 0.30
CA VAL A 44 -12.60 -0.99 -0.09
C VAL A 44 -11.81 -0.14 -1.06
N LEU A 45 -12.47 0.48 -2.05
CA LEU A 45 -11.83 1.37 -3.01
C LEU A 45 -11.15 2.56 -2.32
N VAL A 46 -11.82 3.19 -1.35
CA VAL A 46 -11.25 4.29 -0.56
C VAL A 46 -10.06 3.82 0.26
N ALA A 47 -10.18 2.71 1.00
CA ALA A 47 -9.09 2.18 1.81
C ALA A 47 -7.87 1.79 0.96
N HIS A 48 -8.10 1.04 -0.12
CA HIS A 48 -7.06 0.58 -1.01
C HIS A 48 -6.41 1.74 -1.79
N GLY A 49 -7.22 2.73 -2.20
CA GLY A 49 -6.74 3.95 -2.85
C GLY A 49 -5.80 4.76 -1.94
N CYS A 50 -6.20 5.03 -0.70
CA CYS A 50 -5.36 5.74 0.27
C CYS A 50 -4.04 5.01 0.52
N TYR A 51 -4.12 3.69 0.75
CA TYR A 51 -2.95 2.84 0.90
C TYR A 51 -2.01 2.95 -0.33
N PHE A 52 -2.56 2.80 -1.54
CA PHE A 52 -1.78 2.77 -2.77
C PHE A 52 -1.12 4.12 -3.08
N MET A 53 -1.84 5.24 -2.89
CA MET A 53 -1.30 6.59 -3.10
C MET A 53 -0.08 6.86 -2.23
N ILE A 54 -0.12 6.48 -0.95
CA ILE A 54 1.03 6.64 -0.04
C ILE A 54 2.15 5.68 -0.44
N ARG A 55 1.82 4.41 -0.69
CA ARG A 55 2.78 3.37 -1.05
C ARG A 55 3.56 3.68 -2.32
N TYR A 56 2.93 4.36 -3.28
CA TYR A 56 3.56 4.76 -4.53
C TYR A 56 4.85 5.58 -4.30
N PHE A 57 4.89 6.41 -3.26
CA PHE A 57 6.06 7.22 -2.91
C PHE A 57 6.88 6.68 -1.73
N SER A 58 6.24 6.02 -0.75
CA SER A 58 6.95 5.55 0.44
C SER A 58 7.66 4.20 0.24
N PHE A 59 7.26 3.47 -0.82
CA PHE A 59 7.55 2.06 -1.02
C PHE A 59 7.09 1.17 0.15
N GLY A 60 7.39 -0.12 0.09
CA GLY A 60 7.10 -1.05 1.17
C GLY A 60 7.49 -2.48 0.84
N ALA A 61 7.55 -3.32 1.87
CA ALA A 61 7.91 -4.72 1.75
C ALA A 61 6.91 -5.48 0.88
N HIS A 62 7.43 -6.41 0.08
CA HIS A 62 6.67 -7.48 -0.52
C HIS A 62 7.10 -8.80 0.14
N LEU A 63 6.13 -9.63 0.50
CA LEU A 63 6.39 -11.00 0.94
C LEU A 63 6.96 -11.82 -0.22
N LYS A 64 7.95 -12.67 0.08
CA LYS A 64 8.59 -13.56 -0.89
C LYS A 64 7.59 -14.57 -1.48
N ASN A 65 6.61 -15.00 -0.69
CA ASN A 65 5.63 -16.02 -1.08
C ASN A 65 4.36 -15.35 -1.66
N PHE A 66 3.96 -15.77 -2.85
CA PHE A 66 2.74 -15.28 -3.52
C PHE A 66 1.49 -15.56 -2.69
N TRP A 67 1.30 -16.81 -2.25
CA TRP A 67 0.12 -17.23 -1.48
C TRP A 67 -0.07 -16.43 -0.20
N LEU A 68 1.00 -16.20 0.57
CA LEU A 68 0.94 -15.36 1.77
C LEU A 68 0.56 -13.91 1.44
N CYS A 69 1.12 -13.34 0.36
CA CYS A 69 0.78 -12.00 -0.10
C CYS A 69 -0.69 -11.91 -0.54
N PHE A 70 -1.19 -12.94 -1.22
CA PHE A 70 -2.58 -13.02 -1.67
C PHE A 70 -3.54 -13.06 -0.48
N VAL A 71 -3.34 -13.99 0.45
CA VAL A 71 -4.18 -14.13 1.65
C VAL A 71 -4.11 -12.88 2.52
N GLN A 72 -2.92 -12.34 2.75
CA GLN A 72 -2.77 -11.10 3.51
C GLN A 72 -3.52 -9.93 2.84
N SER A 73 -3.36 -9.75 1.52
CA SER A 73 -4.00 -8.65 0.81
C SER A 73 -5.52 -8.80 0.82
N TRP A 74 -6.02 -10.02 0.62
CA TRP A 74 -7.45 -10.29 0.67
C TRP A 74 -8.02 -10.02 2.08
N LEU A 75 -7.37 -10.51 3.14
CA LEU A 75 -7.82 -10.26 4.51
C LEU A 75 -7.78 -8.76 4.85
N THR A 76 -6.73 -8.06 4.41
CA THR A 76 -6.52 -6.64 4.69
C THR A 76 -7.53 -5.76 3.95
N PHE A 77 -7.84 -6.03 2.69
CA PHE A 77 -8.70 -5.16 1.87
C PHE A 77 -10.14 -5.65 1.71
N VAL A 78 -10.46 -6.89 2.07
CA VAL A 78 -11.83 -7.41 2.04
C VAL A 78 -12.29 -7.74 3.46
N GLY A 79 -11.56 -8.59 4.17
CA GLY A 79 -11.97 -9.09 5.49
C GLY A 79 -12.12 -7.99 6.54
N VAL A 80 -11.10 -7.16 6.74
CA VAL A 80 -11.15 -6.10 7.76
C VAL A 80 -12.16 -5.01 7.40
N PRO A 81 -12.21 -4.46 6.17
CA PRO A 81 -13.25 -3.50 5.80
C PRO A 81 -14.68 -4.05 5.95
N PHE A 82 -14.91 -5.34 5.66
CA PHE A 82 -16.21 -5.97 5.91
C PHE A 82 -16.61 -5.93 7.39
N LEU A 83 -15.69 -6.27 8.29
CA LEU A 83 -15.93 -6.22 9.73
C LEU A 83 -16.15 -4.79 10.23
N LEU A 84 -15.36 -3.84 9.74
CA LEU A 84 -15.48 -2.42 10.10
C LEU A 84 -16.81 -1.81 9.64
N VAL A 85 -17.34 -2.21 8.47
CA VAL A 85 -18.60 -1.67 7.97
C VAL A 85 -19.81 -2.26 8.71
N TYR A 86 -19.82 -3.56 9.00
CA TYR A 86 -21.04 -4.24 9.47
C TYR A 86 -21.03 -4.71 10.92
N LYS A 87 -19.87 -4.79 11.58
CA LYS A 87 -19.73 -5.47 12.87
C LYS A 87 -19.06 -4.63 13.96
N LEU A 88 -18.28 -3.62 13.59
CA LEU A 88 -17.41 -2.90 14.50
C LEU A 88 -17.59 -1.39 14.38
N ASP A 89 -18.04 -0.74 15.45
CA ASP A 89 -17.99 0.72 15.58
C ASP A 89 -16.66 1.13 16.22
N LEU A 90 -15.62 1.27 15.39
CA LEU A 90 -14.29 1.66 15.83
C LEU A 90 -13.98 3.09 15.43
N ARG A 91 -13.43 3.88 16.37
CA ARG A 91 -12.92 5.22 16.10
C ARG A 91 -11.44 5.16 15.73
N LEU A 92 -11.13 5.11 14.43
CA LEU A 92 -9.75 5.02 13.94
C LEU A 92 -9.03 6.38 13.78
N LEU A 93 -9.60 7.48 14.26
CA LEU A 93 -9.00 8.82 14.12
C LEU A 93 -7.61 8.89 14.77
N ILE A 94 -7.52 8.61 16.08
CA ILE A 94 -6.26 8.64 16.83
C ILE A 94 -5.21 7.69 16.23
N PRO A 95 -5.49 6.39 16.00
CA PRO A 95 -4.50 5.51 15.39
C PRO A 95 -4.15 5.92 13.95
N GLY A 96 -5.09 6.50 13.20
CA GLY A 96 -4.85 7.05 11.87
C GLY A 96 -3.86 8.22 11.87
N LEU A 97 -3.98 9.14 12.84
CA LEU A 97 -3.05 10.25 13.01
C LEU A 97 -1.65 9.77 13.44
N LEU A 98 -1.58 8.81 14.36
CA LEU A 98 -0.31 8.19 14.76
C LEU A 98 0.35 7.47 13.59
N ALA A 99 -0.42 6.74 12.78
CA ALA A 99 0.06 6.10 11.57
C ALA A 99 0.58 7.11 10.53
N ALA A 100 -0.14 8.22 10.34
CA ALA A 100 0.30 9.31 9.46
C ALA A 100 1.64 9.91 9.91
N ALA A 101 1.80 10.16 11.21
CA ALA A 101 3.06 10.62 11.79
C ALA A 101 4.19 9.61 11.59
N ALA A 102 3.92 8.32 11.82
CA ALA A 102 4.87 7.24 11.60
C ALA A 102 5.31 7.14 10.12
N ILE A 103 4.38 7.30 9.17
CA ILE A 103 4.71 7.32 7.73
C ILE A 103 5.62 8.51 7.39
N CYS A 104 5.36 9.69 7.95
CA CYS A 104 6.18 10.88 7.69
C CYS A 104 7.59 10.76 8.26
N TRP A 105 7.76 10.04 9.37
CA TRP A 105 9.07 9.74 9.95
C TRP A 105 9.79 8.63 9.19
N LEU A 106 9.11 7.51 8.95
CA LEU A 106 9.72 6.28 8.45
C LEU A 106 9.85 6.25 6.92
N GLY A 107 9.00 6.93 6.17
CA GLY A 107 9.02 6.90 4.70
C GLY A 107 10.04 7.88 4.09
N PRO A 108 10.57 7.61 2.87
CA PRO A 108 10.52 6.38 2.09
C PRO A 108 11.60 5.37 2.53
N GLN A 109 11.28 4.07 2.46
CA GLN A 109 12.21 3.00 2.83
C GLN A 109 12.81 2.35 1.59
N PRO A 110 14.09 2.60 1.24
CA PRO A 110 14.75 1.86 0.17
C PRO A 110 14.83 0.38 0.54
N THR A 111 14.46 -0.49 -0.40
CA THR A 111 14.57 -1.94 -0.22
C THR A 111 15.65 -2.49 -1.14
N ARG A 112 16.22 -3.66 -0.82
CA ARG A 112 17.17 -4.33 -1.73
C ARG A 112 16.59 -4.58 -3.13
N ALA A 113 15.27 -4.73 -3.24
CA ALA A 113 14.57 -4.95 -4.50
C ALA A 113 14.28 -3.64 -5.26
N GLN A 114 14.24 -2.51 -4.57
CA GLN A 114 14.00 -1.17 -5.10
C GLN A 114 14.99 -0.21 -4.43
N PRO A 115 16.27 -0.21 -4.85
CA PRO A 115 17.24 0.75 -4.36
C PRO A 115 16.82 2.16 -4.78
N ILE A 116 16.86 3.09 -3.83
CA ILE A 116 16.59 4.51 -4.08
C ILE A 116 17.94 5.21 -4.12
N HIS A 117 18.24 5.90 -5.23
CA HIS A 117 19.44 6.72 -5.31
C HIS A 117 19.35 7.91 -4.33
N ALA A 118 20.47 8.28 -3.71
CA ALA A 118 20.50 9.30 -2.65
C ALA A 118 19.87 10.64 -3.07
N TYR A 119 20.07 11.07 -4.31
CA TYR A 119 19.50 12.31 -4.84
C TYR A 119 17.97 12.29 -4.97
N MET A 120 17.33 11.11 -5.02
CA MET A 120 15.87 10.97 -5.10
C MET A 120 15.19 10.88 -3.73
N LEU A 121 15.96 10.76 -2.64
CA LEU A 121 15.37 10.49 -1.33
C LEU A 121 14.55 11.68 -0.81
N GLU A 122 15.12 12.88 -0.85
CA GLU A 122 14.45 14.12 -0.39
C GLU A 122 13.18 14.47 -1.17
N PRO A 123 13.16 14.44 -2.52
CA PRO A 123 11.92 14.70 -3.24
C PRO A 123 10.84 13.64 -2.95
N LEU A 124 11.22 12.38 -2.69
CA LEU A 124 10.25 11.35 -2.30
C LEU A 124 9.70 11.58 -0.89
N LYS A 125 10.53 11.97 0.09
CA LYS A 125 10.06 12.35 1.44
C LYS A 125 9.03 13.47 1.38
N LEU A 126 9.27 14.48 0.55
CA LEU A 126 8.31 15.57 0.34
C LEU A 126 7.00 15.04 -0.25
N LYS A 127 7.05 14.23 -1.31
CA LYS A 127 5.86 13.63 -1.93
C LYS A 127 5.04 12.78 -0.95
N VAL A 128 5.70 11.98 -0.10
CA VAL A 128 5.03 11.20 0.95
C VAL A 128 4.30 12.14 1.92
N ARG A 129 4.98 13.15 2.47
CA ARG A 129 4.39 14.10 3.43
C ARG A 129 3.22 14.86 2.82
N VAL A 130 3.37 15.33 1.59
CA VAL A 130 2.29 16.03 0.86
C VAL A 130 1.10 15.11 0.62
N THR A 131 1.33 13.86 0.18
CA THR A 131 0.26 12.89 -0.05
C THR A 131 -0.51 12.59 1.23
N VAL A 132 0.19 12.33 2.34
CA VAL A 132 -0.43 12.10 3.65
C VAL A 132 -1.21 13.33 4.11
N GLY A 133 -0.63 14.53 3.98
CA GLY A 133 -1.30 15.78 4.32
C GLY A 133 -2.60 16.00 3.54
N ILE A 134 -2.57 15.79 2.22
CA ILE A 134 -3.77 15.87 1.37
C ILE A 134 -4.83 14.86 1.82
N LEU A 135 -4.46 13.60 2.09
CA LEU A 135 -5.41 12.59 2.53
C LEU A 135 -6.05 12.94 3.88
N LEU A 136 -5.29 13.52 4.82
CA LEU A 136 -5.84 14.00 6.09
C LEU A 136 -6.76 15.22 5.92
N LEU A 137 -6.46 16.13 4.99
CA LEU A 137 -7.37 17.25 4.70
C LEU A 137 -8.67 16.76 4.05
N VAL A 138 -8.58 15.82 3.11
CA VAL A 138 -9.74 15.21 2.47
C VAL A 138 -10.58 14.41 3.49
N SER A 139 -9.96 13.80 4.50
CA SER A 139 -10.71 13.04 5.51
C SER A 139 -11.63 13.94 6.35
N LEU A 140 -11.35 15.25 6.47
CA LEU A 140 -12.19 16.19 7.20
C LEU A 140 -13.53 16.49 6.51
N ILE A 141 -13.57 16.43 5.17
CA ILE A 141 -14.76 16.77 4.37
C ILE A 141 -15.61 15.54 4.00
N ILE A 142 -15.05 14.34 4.10
CA ILE A 142 -15.71 13.09 3.71
C ILE A 142 -16.60 12.54 4.84
N PRO A 143 -17.74 11.87 4.52
CA PRO A 143 -18.61 11.24 5.52
C PRO A 143 -17.92 10.16 6.36
N ASP A 144 -18.40 9.93 7.59
CA ASP A 144 -17.72 9.12 8.60
C ASP A 144 -17.38 7.68 8.15
N GLY A 145 -18.27 7.02 7.42
CA GLY A 145 -18.02 5.65 6.92
C GLY A 145 -16.81 5.56 5.99
N TYR A 146 -16.65 6.52 5.08
CA TYR A 146 -15.50 6.58 4.17
C TYR A 146 -14.26 7.15 4.88
N ARG A 147 -14.43 8.10 5.79
CA ARG A 147 -13.36 8.66 6.62
C ARG A 147 -12.67 7.56 7.44
N LEU A 148 -13.44 6.64 8.02
CA LEU A 148 -12.93 5.46 8.71
C LEU A 148 -12.02 4.61 7.80
N MET A 149 -12.44 4.40 6.55
CA MET A 149 -11.68 3.62 5.55
C MET A 149 -10.41 4.33 5.11
N MET A 150 -10.40 5.67 5.05
CA MET A 150 -9.19 6.44 4.78
C MET A 150 -8.16 6.22 5.88
N TYR A 151 -8.55 6.37 7.15
CA TYR A 151 -7.64 6.13 8.28
C TYR A 151 -7.14 4.68 8.31
N TYR A 152 -8.02 3.73 8.01
CA TYR A 152 -7.62 2.34 7.88
C TYR A 152 -6.54 2.14 6.80
N GLY A 153 -6.70 2.71 5.60
CA GLY A 153 -5.71 2.63 4.53
C GLY A 153 -4.35 3.24 4.93
N ILE A 154 -4.36 4.36 5.66
CA ILE A 154 -3.16 5.00 6.22
C ILE A 154 -2.48 4.05 7.23
N ILE A 155 -3.24 3.45 8.16
CA ILE A 155 -2.73 2.51 9.16
C ILE A 155 -2.08 1.30 8.49
N VAL A 156 -2.73 0.69 7.50
CA VAL A 156 -2.18 -0.44 6.77
C VAL A 156 -0.84 -0.08 6.14
N GLN A 157 -0.73 1.10 5.52
CA GLN A 157 0.53 1.52 4.91
C GLN A 157 1.62 1.75 5.96
N ALA A 158 1.31 2.39 7.10
CA ALA A 158 2.25 2.56 8.20
C ALA A 158 2.78 1.20 8.70
N LEU A 159 1.91 0.21 8.89
CA LEU A 159 2.31 -1.14 9.29
C LEU A 159 3.27 -1.77 8.27
N THR A 160 3.01 -1.62 6.97
CA THR A 160 3.93 -2.16 5.96
C THR A 160 5.31 -1.48 6.01
N LEU A 161 5.39 -0.18 6.31
CA LEU A 161 6.66 0.52 6.47
C LEU A 161 7.40 0.04 7.72
N VAL A 162 6.72 -0.11 8.85
CA VAL A 162 7.30 -0.63 10.10
C VAL A 162 7.88 -2.04 9.88
N ILE A 163 7.14 -2.94 9.24
CA ILE A 163 7.63 -4.28 8.89
C ILE A 163 8.85 -4.22 7.97
N THR A 164 8.87 -3.27 7.03
CA THR A 164 10.01 -3.08 6.13
C THR A 164 11.25 -2.62 6.87
N TYR A 165 11.08 -1.68 7.80
CA TYR A 165 12.16 -1.16 8.65
C TYR A 165 12.75 -2.27 9.53
N MET A 166 11.92 -3.07 10.18
CA MET A 166 12.36 -4.20 11.02
C MET A 166 13.08 -5.30 10.23
N ARG A 167 12.80 -5.47 8.93
CA ARG A 167 13.48 -6.46 8.09
C ARG A 167 14.82 -5.97 7.54
N ARG A 168 15.07 -4.66 7.62
CA ARG A 168 16.27 -4.02 7.09
C ARG A 168 17.40 -3.98 8.11
N ASN A 169 17.06 -3.69 9.37
CA ASN A 169 17.98 -3.75 10.51
C ASN A 169 18.11 -5.19 11.04
#